data_AF-A0A8H6LHQ6-F1
#
_entry.id   AF-A0A8H6LHQ6-F1
#
_cell.length_a   1.000
_cell.length_b   1.000
_cell.length_c   1.000
_cell.angle_alpha   90.00
_cell.angle_beta   90.00
_cell.angle_gamma   90.00
#
_symmetry.space_group_name_H-M   'P 1'
#
loop_
_entity.id
_entity.type
_entity.pdbx_description
1 polymer ?
#
loop_
_entity_poly.entity_id
_entity_poly.type
_entity_poly.pdbx_seq_one_letter_code
_entity_poly.pdbx_strand_id
1 'polypeptide(L)'
;MNNFRTTFLAREMLQRGFTTARDCGGADGSLKDAIDEWLIAGHALSQTGGHGDQRASFSDEDPTTKCCAGHRSDEIRKSADFVKVMSGGGVASRLNNLAHPQFLDEELSAMVHTTASYDTYVTAHAYTIRAMRHMINNGVLGIEHGNFLDEDLAELMAAKGIYLTPTLVTHDAIATPPYDQFLNEDCSKKKCSRSRFGLERSESCLRS
;
A
#
# COMPACT_ATOMS: atom_id res chain seq x y z
N MET A 1 1.42 13.44 11.69
CA MET A 1 2.75 13.10 11.17
C MET A 1 3.78 14.08 11.76
N ASN A 2 5.07 13.73 11.90
CA ASN A 2 6.08 14.71 12.34
C ASN A 2 6.61 15.43 11.09
N ASN A 3 6.06 16.61 10.78
CA ASN A 3 6.29 17.34 9.53
C ASN A 3 7.78 17.54 9.21
N PHE A 4 8.64 17.66 10.22
CA PHE A 4 10.09 17.79 10.05
C PHE A 4 10.75 16.57 9.38
N ARG A 5 10.25 15.35 9.64
CA ARG A 5 10.76 14.15 8.98
C ARG A 5 10.38 14.09 7.50
N THR A 6 9.17 14.52 7.17
CA THR A 6 8.65 14.50 5.80
C THR A 6 9.46 15.44 4.90
N THR A 7 9.75 16.67 5.34
CA THR A 7 10.57 17.62 4.58
C THR A 7 12.01 17.13 4.41
N PHE A 8 12.58 16.50 5.44
CA PHE A 8 13.91 15.89 5.34
C PHE A 8 13.94 14.78 4.28
N LEU A 9 12.97 13.86 4.30
CA LEU A 9 12.88 12.78 3.31
C LEU A 9 12.67 13.32 1.89
N ALA A 10 11.86 14.36 1.72
CA ALA A 10 11.65 15.00 0.42
C ALA A 10 12.94 15.60 -0.15
N ARG A 11 13.71 16.31 0.68
CA ARG A 11 15.03 16.82 0.29
C ARG A 11 15.97 15.67 -0.10
N GLU A 12 15.99 14.60 0.68
CA GLU A 12 16.83 13.42 0.42
C GLU A 12 16.47 12.75 -0.91
N MET A 13 15.17 12.63 -1.25
CA MET A 13 14.72 12.13 -2.54
C MET A 13 15.19 13.02 -3.70
N LEU A 14 15.03 14.34 -3.56
CA LEU A 14 15.48 15.29 -4.58
C LEU A 14 16.99 15.24 -4.80
N GLN A 15 17.78 15.13 -3.73
CA GLN A 15 19.24 14.99 -3.83
C GLN A 15 19.68 13.70 -4.52
N ARG A 16 18.82 12.67 -4.55
CA ARG A 16 19.02 11.43 -5.32
C ARG A 16 18.48 11.50 -6.75
N GLY A 17 17.94 12.66 -7.16
CA GLY A 17 17.45 12.92 -8.50
C GLY A 17 15.97 12.65 -8.74
N PHE A 18 15.20 12.32 -7.69
CA PHE A 18 13.75 12.15 -7.81
C PHE A 18 13.06 13.52 -7.79
N THR A 19 12.60 13.99 -8.96
CA THR A 19 11.89 15.27 -9.10
C THR A 19 10.38 15.15 -8.93
N THR A 20 9.84 13.92 -9.02
CA THR A 20 8.43 13.59 -8.82
C THR A 20 8.36 12.31 -8.01
N ALA A 21 7.46 12.28 -7.01
CA ALA A 21 7.20 11.11 -6.19
C ALA A 21 5.68 10.92 -6.03
N ARG A 22 5.24 9.67 -5.88
CA ARG A 22 3.86 9.32 -5.55
C ARG A 22 3.81 8.75 -4.14
N ASP A 23 3.35 9.55 -3.18
CA ASP A 23 3.15 9.12 -1.79
C ASP A 23 1.90 8.24 -1.70
N CYS A 24 2.10 6.98 -1.35
CA CYS A 24 1.05 5.97 -1.25
C CYS A 24 0.51 5.80 0.18
N GLY A 25 0.51 6.86 0.99
CA GLY A 25 -0.09 6.83 2.32
C GLY A 25 0.71 7.61 3.36
N GLY A 26 0.27 8.82 3.67
CA GLY A 26 0.72 9.56 4.83
C GLY A 26 1.00 11.05 4.58
N ALA A 27 1.56 11.41 3.42
CA ALA A 27 1.71 12.81 3.07
C ALA A 27 0.33 13.46 2.90
N ASP A 28 0.18 14.68 3.41
CA ASP A 28 -1.07 15.45 3.34
C ASP A 28 -0.93 16.67 2.42
N GLY A 29 -2.05 17.37 2.21
CA GLY A 29 -2.10 18.55 1.35
C GLY A 29 -1.07 19.63 1.69
N SER A 30 -0.58 19.72 2.93
CA SER A 30 0.46 20.70 3.27
C SER A 30 1.80 20.44 2.58
N LEU A 31 2.13 19.16 2.32
CA LEU A 31 3.31 18.82 1.54
C LEU A 31 3.10 19.10 0.05
N LYS A 32 1.90 18.86 -0.46
CA LYS A 32 1.55 19.18 -1.85
C LYS A 32 1.59 20.69 -2.11
N ASP A 33 1.05 21.49 -1.20
CA ASP A 33 1.14 22.95 -1.27
C ASP A 33 2.61 23.44 -1.28
N ALA A 34 3.52 22.67 -0.67
CA ALA A 34 4.94 22.99 -0.64
C ALA A 34 5.73 22.45 -1.86
N ILE A 35 5.26 21.37 -2.50
CA ILE A 35 5.93 20.66 -3.60
C ILE A 35 4.85 20.18 -4.60
N ASP A 36 4.58 20.98 -5.63
CA ASP A 36 3.47 20.74 -6.57
C ASP A 36 3.66 19.49 -7.43
N GLU A 37 4.91 19.12 -7.74
CA GLU A 37 5.23 17.96 -8.57
C GLU A 37 5.00 16.61 -7.87
N TRP A 38 4.61 16.61 -6.59
CA TRP A 38 4.36 15.38 -5.84
C TRP A 38 2.88 14.99 -5.88
N LEU A 39 2.65 13.70 -6.09
CA LEU A 39 1.32 13.10 -6.06
C LEU A 39 1.08 12.48 -4.70
N ILE A 40 0.00 12.84 -4.02
CA ILE A 40 -0.28 12.35 -2.65
C ILE A 40 -1.60 11.58 -2.58
N ALA A 41 -1.59 10.44 -1.89
CA ALA A 41 -2.82 9.69 -1.62
C ALA A 41 -3.60 10.22 -0.40
N GLY A 42 -2.98 11.07 0.41
CA GLY A 42 -3.43 11.28 1.79
C GLY A 42 -3.25 10.00 2.62
N HIS A 43 -4.18 9.74 3.52
CA HIS A 43 -4.20 8.49 4.30
C HIS A 43 -4.75 7.34 3.47
N ALA A 44 -4.07 6.19 3.50
CA ALA A 44 -4.58 4.99 2.87
C ALA A 44 -5.84 4.48 3.59
N LEU A 45 -6.85 4.09 2.81
CA LEU A 45 -8.09 3.51 3.32
C LEU A 45 -7.88 2.03 3.66
N SER A 46 -8.37 1.58 4.82
CA SER A 46 -8.25 0.20 5.28
C SER A 46 -9.49 -0.21 6.05
N GLN A 47 -9.97 -1.44 5.83
CA GLN A 47 -11.02 -2.00 6.67
C GLN A 47 -10.51 -2.21 8.11
N THR A 48 -11.45 -2.37 9.05
CA THR A 48 -11.14 -2.82 10.41
C THR A 48 -10.40 -4.15 10.39
N GLY A 49 -9.30 -4.23 11.15
CA GLY A 49 -8.39 -5.38 11.19
C GLY A 49 -7.51 -5.54 9.93
N GLY A 50 -7.59 -4.59 8.99
CA GLY A 50 -6.89 -4.63 7.72
C GLY A 50 -5.40 -4.27 7.79
N HIS A 51 -4.75 -4.09 6.64
CA HIS A 51 -3.31 -3.77 6.60
C HIS A 51 -2.98 -2.36 7.10
N GLY A 52 -3.88 -1.41 6.90
CA GLY A 52 -3.75 -0.06 7.43
C GLY A 52 -4.23 0.09 8.88
N ASP A 53 -4.82 -0.92 9.50
CA ASP A 53 -5.31 -0.83 10.88
C ASP A 53 -4.15 -0.98 11.87
N GLN A 54 -3.73 0.14 12.45
CA GLN A 54 -2.59 0.23 13.38
C GLN A 54 -2.98 0.00 14.84
N ARG A 55 -4.26 -0.25 15.14
CA ARG A 55 -4.72 -0.42 16.52
C ARG A 55 -4.19 -1.72 17.11
N ALA A 56 -3.94 -1.69 18.42
CA ALA A 56 -3.58 -2.89 19.17
C ALA A 56 -4.77 -3.86 19.27
N SER A 57 -4.48 -5.15 19.47
CA SER A 57 -5.51 -6.11 19.86
C SER A 57 -6.24 -5.61 21.11
N PHE A 58 -7.58 -5.74 21.13
CA PHE A 58 -8.44 -5.28 22.22
C PHE A 58 -8.45 -3.76 22.47
N SER A 59 -8.01 -2.97 21.49
CA SER A 59 -8.10 -1.51 21.55
C SER A 59 -9.56 -1.04 21.40
N ASP A 60 -10.00 -0.18 22.32
CA ASP A 60 -11.29 0.52 22.25
C ASP A 60 -11.21 1.84 21.44
N GLU A 61 -10.06 2.12 20.82
CA GLU A 61 -9.92 3.28 19.93
C GLU A 61 -10.92 3.25 18.77
N ASP A 62 -11.55 4.40 18.54
CA ASP A 62 -12.53 4.60 17.49
C ASP A 62 -11.94 4.25 16.11
N PRO A 63 -12.51 3.25 15.39
CA PRO A 63 -12.04 2.83 14.07
C PRO A 63 -12.01 3.95 13.03
N THR A 64 -12.76 5.03 13.25
CA THR A 64 -12.90 6.13 12.28
C THR A 64 -11.80 7.19 12.38
N THR A 65 -11.00 7.21 13.45
CA THR A 65 -10.20 8.39 13.81
C THR A 65 -8.72 8.35 13.42
N LYS A 66 -8.10 7.17 13.28
CA LYS A 66 -6.61 7.10 13.31
C LYS A 66 -5.88 6.51 12.10
N CYS A 67 -6.49 5.69 11.26
CA CYS A 67 -5.78 5.16 10.08
C CYS A 67 -6.66 4.45 9.05
N CYS A 68 -7.96 4.36 9.30
CA CYS A 68 -8.81 3.44 8.54
C CYS A 68 -9.86 4.15 7.70
N ALA A 69 -10.31 5.36 8.08
CA ALA A 69 -11.37 6.17 7.45
C ALA A 69 -12.66 5.43 7.02
N GLY A 70 -12.78 4.13 7.31
CA GLY A 70 -13.75 3.25 6.67
C GLY A 70 -13.86 3.51 5.17
N HIS A 71 -15.11 3.63 4.71
CA HIS A 71 -15.47 3.93 3.32
C HIS A 71 -15.45 5.42 2.95
N ARG A 72 -15.02 6.32 3.84
CA ARG A 72 -15.10 7.77 3.60
C ARG A 72 -13.75 8.33 3.16
N SER A 73 -13.61 8.56 1.86
CA SER A 73 -12.49 9.33 1.31
C SER A 73 -12.73 10.83 1.53
N ASP A 74 -12.42 11.32 2.74
CA ASP A 74 -12.23 12.76 2.97
C ASP A 74 -10.91 13.26 2.36
N GLU A 75 -10.11 12.35 1.80
CA GLU A 75 -8.77 12.63 1.31
C GLU A 75 -8.79 13.50 0.06
N ILE A 76 -9.77 13.34 -0.84
CA ILE A 76 -9.92 14.23 -2.01
C ILE A 76 -10.16 15.69 -1.56
N ARG A 77 -10.99 15.91 -0.52
CA ARG A 77 -11.19 17.25 0.07
C ARG A 77 -9.89 17.80 0.69
N LYS A 78 -8.99 16.92 1.15
CA LYS A 78 -7.67 17.25 1.70
C LYS A 78 -6.56 17.28 0.64
N SER A 79 -6.92 17.45 -0.63
CA SER A 79 -5.99 17.58 -1.75
C SER A 79 -5.27 16.29 -2.14
N ALA A 80 -5.84 15.11 -1.89
CA ALA A 80 -5.31 13.86 -2.44
C ALA A 80 -5.48 13.81 -3.97
N ASP A 81 -4.40 13.48 -4.66
CA ASP A 81 -4.36 13.32 -6.12
C ASP A 81 -4.98 12.00 -6.59
N PHE A 82 -4.96 10.98 -5.75
CA PHE A 82 -5.50 9.65 -6.00
C PHE A 82 -5.87 8.99 -4.68
N VAL A 83 -6.59 7.87 -4.72
CA VAL A 83 -6.95 7.13 -3.50
C VAL A 83 -6.11 5.86 -3.38
N LYS A 84 -5.56 5.63 -2.19
CA LYS A 84 -4.88 4.38 -1.86
C LYS A 84 -5.77 3.51 -0.99
N VAL A 85 -5.95 2.24 -1.37
CA VAL A 85 -6.65 1.25 -0.55
C VAL A 85 -5.74 0.09 -0.14
N MET A 86 -6.00 -0.43 1.06
CA MET A 86 -5.37 -1.61 1.64
C MET A 86 -6.28 -2.84 1.43
N SER A 87 -6.52 -3.23 0.17
CA SER A 87 -7.46 -4.30 -0.20
C SER A 87 -6.84 -5.72 -0.17
N GLY A 88 -5.63 -5.85 0.36
CA GLY A 88 -4.95 -7.13 0.57
C GLY A 88 -4.24 -7.15 1.91
N GLY A 89 -4.00 -8.35 2.45
CA GLY A 89 -3.11 -8.50 3.60
C GLY A 89 -1.68 -8.10 3.28
N GLY A 90 -0.96 -7.62 4.30
CA GLY A 90 0.38 -7.09 4.15
C GLY A 90 1.38 -7.63 5.18
N VAL A 91 2.66 -7.30 4.95
CA VAL A 91 3.77 -7.81 5.77
C VAL A 91 3.90 -7.01 7.07
N ALA A 92 3.80 -5.68 7.01
CA ALA A 92 4.09 -4.79 8.14
C ALA A 92 2.93 -4.61 9.14
N SER A 93 2.02 -5.58 9.22
CA SER A 93 0.83 -5.53 10.07
C SER A 93 0.62 -6.87 10.75
N ARG A 94 0.21 -6.86 12.03
CA ARG A 94 0.08 -8.09 12.83
C ARG A 94 -1.17 -8.90 12.48
N LEU A 95 -2.32 -8.24 12.36
CA LEU A 95 -3.64 -8.88 12.46
C LEU A 95 -4.18 -9.53 11.18
N ASN A 96 -3.66 -9.20 10.00
CA ASN A 96 -4.17 -9.76 8.74
C ASN A 96 -3.28 -10.86 8.14
N ASN A 97 -3.86 -11.58 7.18
CA ASN A 97 -3.21 -12.63 6.41
C ASN A 97 -2.92 -12.15 4.98
N LEU A 98 -1.67 -12.30 4.52
CA LEU A 98 -1.23 -12.00 3.15
C LEU A 98 -2.13 -12.62 2.06
N ALA A 99 -2.71 -13.79 2.34
CA ALA A 99 -3.54 -14.52 1.38
C ALA A 99 -4.97 -14.00 1.25
N HIS A 100 -5.43 -13.19 2.21
CA HIS A 100 -6.84 -12.78 2.27
C HIS A 100 -7.04 -11.43 1.58
N PRO A 101 -7.97 -11.34 0.60
CA PRO A 101 -8.46 -10.05 0.13
C PRO A 101 -9.16 -9.32 1.29
N GLN A 102 -9.15 -8.00 1.22
CA GLN A 102 -9.79 -7.08 2.13
C GLN A 102 -10.71 -6.16 1.33
N PHE A 103 -11.80 -5.74 1.95
CA PHE A 103 -13.02 -5.17 1.39
C PHE A 103 -13.88 -6.18 0.61
N LEU A 104 -15.19 -5.93 0.60
CA LEU A 104 -16.14 -6.56 -0.30
C LEU A 104 -16.04 -5.94 -1.70
N ASP A 105 -16.60 -6.65 -2.69
CA ASP A 105 -16.69 -6.16 -4.07
C ASP A 105 -17.45 -4.83 -4.11
N GLU A 106 -18.56 -4.71 -3.37
CA GLU A 106 -19.38 -3.50 -3.31
C GLU A 106 -18.64 -2.33 -2.66
N GLU A 107 -17.86 -2.59 -1.62
CA GLU A 107 -17.09 -1.56 -0.91
C GLU A 107 -15.98 -1.02 -1.82
N LEU A 108 -15.23 -1.91 -2.47
CA LEU A 108 -14.15 -1.52 -3.36
C LEU A 108 -14.67 -0.82 -4.62
N SER A 109 -15.72 -1.36 -5.25
CA SER A 109 -16.36 -0.73 -6.40
C SER A 109 -16.94 0.64 -6.05
N ALA A 110 -17.53 0.81 -4.87
CA ALA A 110 -18.02 2.12 -4.43
C ALA A 110 -16.89 3.14 -4.25
N MET A 111 -15.75 2.74 -3.67
CA MET A 111 -14.57 3.60 -3.57
C MET A 111 -14.04 4.00 -4.95
N VAL A 112 -13.95 3.04 -5.88
CA VAL A 112 -13.52 3.29 -7.27
C VAL A 112 -14.47 4.26 -7.98
N HIS A 113 -15.78 4.00 -7.97
CA HIS A 113 -16.76 4.85 -8.63
C HIS A 113 -16.81 6.27 -8.02
N THR A 114 -16.73 6.38 -6.69
CA THR A 114 -16.71 7.68 -6.01
C THR A 114 -15.45 8.45 -6.37
N THR A 115 -14.30 7.78 -6.47
CA THR A 115 -13.03 8.42 -6.84
C THR A 115 -13.05 8.88 -8.30
N ALA A 116 -13.62 8.06 -9.19
CA ALA A 116 -13.74 8.38 -10.61
C ALA A 116 -14.61 9.63 -10.89
N SER A 117 -15.57 9.97 -10.02
CA SER A 117 -16.36 11.20 -10.18
C SER A 117 -15.56 12.50 -9.99
N TYR A 118 -14.32 12.39 -9.51
CA TYR A 118 -13.35 13.48 -9.38
C TYR A 118 -12.22 13.39 -10.43
N ASP A 119 -12.44 12.62 -11.50
CA ASP A 119 -11.47 12.40 -12.58
C ASP A 119 -10.11 11.86 -12.09
N THR A 120 -10.13 11.05 -11.01
CA THR A 120 -8.95 10.37 -10.48
C THR A 120 -9.21 8.88 -10.24
N TYR A 121 -8.22 8.17 -9.71
CA TYR A 121 -8.13 6.72 -9.70
C TYR A 121 -7.77 6.14 -8.32
N VAL A 122 -7.94 4.83 -8.21
CA VAL A 122 -7.61 4.06 -7.01
C VAL A 122 -6.40 3.15 -7.27
N THR A 123 -5.47 3.10 -6.31
CA THR A 123 -4.41 2.07 -6.26
C THR A 123 -4.62 1.15 -5.06
N ALA A 124 -4.25 -0.12 -5.19
CA ALA A 124 -4.49 -1.12 -4.17
C ALA A 124 -3.21 -1.84 -3.74
N HIS A 125 -3.09 -2.10 -2.44
CA HIS A 125 -2.02 -2.93 -1.88
C HIS A 125 -2.34 -4.42 -2.07
N ALA A 126 -1.48 -5.18 -2.75
CA ALA A 126 -1.71 -6.60 -2.98
C ALA A 126 -0.42 -7.42 -3.10
N TYR A 127 -0.44 -8.65 -2.59
CA TYR A 127 0.63 -9.62 -2.84
C TYR A 127 0.18 -10.79 -3.72
N THR A 128 -0.99 -11.37 -3.45
CA THR A 128 -1.46 -12.62 -4.08
C THR A 128 -2.30 -12.42 -5.32
N ILE A 129 -2.27 -13.41 -6.22
CA ILE A 129 -3.11 -13.49 -7.42
C ILE A 129 -4.59 -13.31 -7.05
N ARG A 130 -5.06 -13.99 -5.99
CA ARG A 130 -6.44 -13.88 -5.51
C ARG A 130 -6.81 -12.43 -5.16
N ALA A 131 -5.95 -11.74 -4.40
CA ALA A 131 -6.22 -10.36 -3.99
C ALA A 131 -6.15 -9.39 -5.19
N MET A 132 -5.11 -9.51 -6.02
CA MET A 132 -4.97 -8.67 -7.22
C MET A 132 -6.15 -8.85 -8.18
N ARG A 133 -6.58 -10.08 -8.45
CA ARG A 133 -7.73 -10.36 -9.32
C ARG A 133 -9.03 -9.78 -8.76
N HIS A 134 -9.25 -9.89 -7.45
CA HIS A 134 -10.39 -9.23 -6.79
C HIS A 134 -10.36 -7.71 -7.03
N MET A 135 -9.21 -7.05 -6.86
CA MET A 135 -9.13 -5.60 -7.04
C MET A 135 -9.30 -5.17 -8.50
N ILE A 136 -8.68 -5.89 -9.45
CA ILE A 136 -8.78 -5.62 -10.88
C ILE A 136 -10.23 -5.76 -11.36
N ASN A 137 -10.96 -6.77 -10.85
CA ASN A 137 -12.37 -6.97 -11.19
C ASN A 137 -13.27 -5.83 -10.66
N ASN A 138 -12.86 -5.14 -9.60
CA ASN A 138 -13.57 -4.01 -9.01
C ASN A 138 -13.05 -2.64 -9.47
N GLY A 139 -12.15 -2.59 -10.47
CA GLY A 139 -11.84 -1.37 -11.21
C GLY A 139 -10.71 -0.50 -10.63
N VAL A 140 -9.84 -1.04 -9.77
CA VAL A 140 -8.62 -0.30 -9.38
C VAL A 140 -7.71 -0.10 -10.60
N LEU A 141 -6.97 1.01 -10.67
CA LEU A 141 -6.08 1.31 -11.80
C LEU A 141 -4.61 0.94 -11.54
N GLY A 142 -4.24 0.75 -10.27
CA GLY A 142 -2.87 0.40 -9.89
C GLY A 142 -2.80 -0.68 -8.83
N ILE A 143 -1.85 -1.60 -8.98
CA ILE A 143 -1.49 -2.61 -8.00
C ILE A 143 -0.09 -2.31 -7.45
N GLU A 144 0.00 -2.16 -6.14
CA GLU A 144 1.27 -1.98 -5.44
C GLU A 144 1.79 -3.33 -4.93
N HIS A 145 3.11 -3.52 -5.00
CA HIS A 145 3.86 -4.75 -4.69
C HIS A 145 3.71 -5.86 -5.74
N GLY A 146 2.58 -6.57 -5.74
CA GLY A 146 2.25 -7.62 -6.71
C GLY A 146 3.25 -8.77 -6.83
N ASN A 147 3.90 -9.16 -5.72
CA ASN A 147 5.01 -10.12 -5.75
C ASN A 147 4.69 -11.51 -6.31
N PHE A 148 3.43 -11.93 -6.31
CA PHE A 148 3.02 -13.24 -6.82
C PHE A 148 2.29 -13.14 -8.16
N LEU A 149 2.54 -12.08 -8.94
CA LEU A 149 1.95 -11.93 -10.27
C LEU A 149 2.35 -13.12 -11.16
N ASP A 150 1.36 -13.72 -11.82
CA ASP A 150 1.54 -14.74 -12.86
C ASP A 150 1.27 -14.14 -14.25
N GLU A 151 1.57 -14.92 -15.28
CA GLU A 151 1.43 -14.51 -16.69
C GLU A 151 -0.02 -14.18 -17.03
N ASP A 152 -0.98 -15.05 -16.69
CA ASP A 152 -2.41 -14.85 -16.94
C ASP A 152 -2.93 -13.53 -16.35
N LEU A 153 -2.53 -13.19 -15.12
CA LEU A 153 -2.95 -11.96 -14.48
C LEU A 153 -2.21 -10.75 -15.03
N ALA A 154 -0.94 -10.89 -15.43
CA ALA A 154 -0.19 -9.84 -16.11
C ALA A 154 -0.82 -9.47 -17.46
N GLU A 155 -1.24 -10.46 -18.24
CA GLU A 155 -1.97 -10.26 -19.49
C GLU A 155 -3.30 -9.53 -19.24
N LEU A 156 -4.05 -9.95 -18.22
CA LEU A 156 -5.30 -9.27 -17.83
C LEU A 156 -5.06 -7.82 -17.43
N MET A 157 -4.00 -7.54 -16.67
CA MET A 157 -3.61 -6.18 -16.28
C MET A 157 -3.28 -5.34 -17.52
N ALA A 158 -2.46 -5.87 -18.43
CA ALA A 158 -2.10 -5.19 -19.67
C ALA A 158 -3.33 -4.88 -20.53
N ALA A 159 -4.23 -5.86 -20.70
CA ALA A 159 -5.47 -5.70 -21.47
C ALA A 159 -6.41 -4.64 -20.88
N LYS A 160 -6.37 -4.43 -19.56
CA LYS A 160 -7.19 -3.45 -18.85
C LYS A 160 -6.48 -2.12 -18.58
N GLY A 161 -5.21 -1.97 -18.98
CA GLY A 161 -4.41 -0.78 -18.70
C GLY A 161 -4.09 -0.56 -17.21
N ILE A 162 -3.98 -1.65 -16.43
CA ILE A 162 -3.70 -1.63 -14.99
C ILE A 162 -2.20 -1.56 -14.77
N TYR A 163 -1.75 -0.61 -13.96
CA TYR A 163 -0.34 -0.44 -13.63
C TYR A 163 0.09 -1.36 -12.50
N LEU A 164 1.31 -1.90 -12.60
CA LEU A 164 1.99 -2.58 -11.51
C LEU A 164 3.11 -1.68 -10.97
N THR A 165 3.20 -1.52 -9.65
CA THR A 165 4.31 -0.83 -8.98
C THR A 165 5.03 -1.80 -8.04
N PRO A 166 6.04 -2.54 -8.51
CA PRO A 166 6.83 -3.43 -7.67
C PRO A 166 7.71 -2.63 -6.71
N THR A 167 7.83 -3.07 -5.46
CA THR A 167 8.64 -2.40 -4.42
C THR A 167 9.81 -3.27 -3.97
N LEU A 168 10.48 -3.95 -4.92
CA LEU A 168 11.45 -5.02 -4.62
C LEU A 168 12.60 -4.55 -3.71
N VAL A 169 13.09 -3.31 -3.91
CA VAL A 169 14.17 -2.73 -3.10
C VAL A 169 13.85 -2.70 -1.60
N THR A 170 12.58 -2.49 -1.24
CA THR A 170 12.18 -2.46 0.18
C THR A 170 12.34 -3.83 0.83
N HIS A 171 12.27 -4.91 0.06
CA HIS A 171 12.40 -6.27 0.56
C HIS A 171 13.84 -6.63 0.86
N ASP A 172 14.76 -6.16 0.02
CA ASP A 172 16.20 -6.28 0.24
C ASP A 172 16.66 -5.41 1.42
N ALA A 173 16.19 -4.16 1.47
CA ALA A 173 16.49 -3.24 2.57
C ALA A 173 16.09 -3.83 3.93
N ILE A 174 14.86 -4.32 4.10
CA ILE A 174 14.41 -4.93 5.37
C ILE A 174 15.01 -6.32 5.63
N ALA A 175 15.88 -6.83 4.75
CA ALA A 175 16.63 -8.06 4.93
C ALA A 175 18.08 -7.85 5.32
N THR A 176 18.55 -6.60 5.32
CA THR A 176 19.95 -6.27 5.54
C THR A 176 20.09 -5.22 6.66
N PRO A 177 21.16 -5.29 7.48
CA PRO A 177 21.45 -4.23 8.44
C PRO A 177 21.60 -2.87 7.74
N PRO A 178 21.14 -1.76 8.37
CA PRO A 178 20.62 -1.67 9.74
C PRO A 178 19.09 -1.87 9.85
N TYR A 179 18.40 -2.27 8.78
CA TYR A 179 16.93 -2.32 8.73
C TYR A 179 16.35 -3.73 8.93
N ASP A 180 17.19 -4.72 9.18
CA ASP A 180 16.82 -6.11 9.46
C ASP A 180 15.96 -6.28 10.73
N GLN A 181 15.99 -5.30 11.63
CA GLN A 181 15.16 -5.23 12.84
C GLN A 181 13.89 -4.38 12.69
N PHE A 182 13.60 -3.86 11.49
CA PHE A 182 12.44 -3.00 11.26
C PHE A 182 11.10 -3.71 11.52
N LEU A 183 11.03 -5.02 11.25
CA LEU A 183 9.83 -5.82 11.44
C LEU A 183 9.89 -6.56 12.79
N ASN A 184 8.74 -6.62 13.48
CA ASN A 184 8.59 -7.54 14.60
C ASN A 184 8.61 -9.01 14.12
N GLU A 185 8.70 -9.95 15.06
CA GLU A 185 8.86 -11.38 14.75
C GLU A 185 7.73 -11.94 13.88
N ASP A 186 6.47 -11.59 14.17
CA ASP A 186 5.30 -12.05 13.40
C ASP A 186 5.31 -11.51 11.96
N CYS A 187 5.65 -10.24 11.79
CA CYS A 187 5.81 -9.64 10.47
C CYS A 187 7.00 -10.26 9.70
N SER A 188 8.07 -10.62 10.40
CA SER A 188 9.24 -11.28 9.81
C SER A 188 8.93 -12.69 9.30
N LYS A 189 8.04 -13.44 9.97
CA LYS A 189 7.55 -14.74 9.48
C LYS A 189 6.80 -14.60 8.14
N LYS A 190 5.99 -13.54 8.00
CA LYS A 190 5.27 -13.21 6.74
C LYS A 190 6.21 -12.84 5.59
N LYS A 191 7.34 -12.19 5.90
CA LYS A 191 8.40 -11.93 4.93
C LYS A 191 8.99 -13.24 4.40
N CYS A 192 9.19 -14.25 5.25
CA CYS A 192 9.85 -15.49 4.84
C CYS A 192 8.96 -16.40 3.99
N SER A 193 7.65 -16.46 4.26
CA SER A 193 6.70 -17.20 3.41
C SER A 193 6.64 -16.66 1.97
N ARG A 194 6.95 -15.37 1.77
CA ARG A 194 6.98 -14.70 0.46
C ARG A 194 8.19 -15.05 -0.40
N SER A 195 9.36 -15.26 0.20
CA SER A 195 10.59 -15.64 -0.53
C SER A 195 10.48 -16.98 -1.27
N ARG A 196 9.51 -17.83 -0.91
CA ARG A 196 9.28 -19.12 -1.59
C ARG A 196 8.55 -18.99 -2.92
N PHE A 197 7.97 -17.84 -3.25
CA PHE A 197 6.95 -17.72 -4.31
C PHE A 197 7.21 -16.62 -5.36
N GLY A 198 8.37 -15.94 -5.40
CA GLY A 198 8.57 -14.89 -6.43
C GLY A 198 9.96 -14.26 -6.61
N LEU A 199 10.94 -14.57 -5.77
CA LEU A 199 12.35 -14.26 -6.02
C LEU A 199 13.17 -15.44 -5.53
N GLU A 200 14.17 -15.87 -6.29
CA GLU A 200 15.10 -16.89 -5.84
C GLU A 200 15.57 -16.60 -4.41
N ARG A 201 15.59 -17.68 -3.60
CA ARG A 201 15.78 -17.71 -2.15
C ARG A 201 16.73 -16.61 -1.66
N SER A 202 16.19 -15.55 -1.05
CA SER A 202 17.01 -14.65 -0.24
C SER A 202 17.67 -15.48 0.88
N GLU A 203 19.00 -15.60 0.88
CA GLU A 203 19.77 -16.43 1.81
C GLU A 203 19.46 -16.13 3.30
N SER A 204 18.93 -14.93 3.60
CA SER A 204 18.49 -14.56 4.94
C SER A 204 17.38 -15.45 5.51
N CYS A 205 16.56 -16.11 4.67
CA CYS A 205 15.53 -17.07 5.13
C CYS A 205 16.08 -18.46 5.47
N LEU A 206 17.34 -18.75 5.13
CA LEU A 206 17.96 -20.06 5.40
C LEU A 206 18.66 -20.11 6.76
N ARG A 207 18.68 -19.00 7.51
CA ARG A 207 19.41 -18.87 8.79
C ARG A 207 18.51 -18.78 10.02
N SER A 208 17.21 -19.08 9.90
CA SER A 208 16.26 -19.17 11.01
C SER A 208 15.78 -20.60 11.23
#